data_AF-A0AA91DCP5-F1
#
_entry.id   AF-A0AA91DCP5-F1
#
_cell.length_a   1.000
_cell.length_b   1.000
_cell.length_c   1.000
_cell.angle_alpha   90.00
_cell.angle_beta   90.00
_cell.angle_gamma   90.00
#
_symmetry.space_group_name_H-M   'P 1'
#
loop_
_entity.id
_entity.type
_entity.pdbx_description
1 polymer ?
#
loop_
_entity_poly.entity_id
_entity_poly.type
_entity_poly.pdbx_seq_one_letter_code
_entity_poly.pdbx_strand_id
1 'polypeptide(L)'
;MMTPIPPPALFRLIEEGWPADMLLQIGVQSINGISNRKGGARGRAADSDFGVLLAALERLQASGVLGLRVELSKDTKQEGTILVISQTALPAEVEADRLLVRKQLGLRPELKEFKVVYGAVAEKDDVIAVQTRSGFQIMNLLGTNVEVPSEHIAEQRTYPPFQEPEGAQALPPLIRIHAEKSLPSDVFAAVKYRDYWYWIDDRDFRSKAIFTFLMIIMTLAENDEKVQPPIVTIQGN
;
A
#
# COMPACT_ATOMS: atom_id res chain seq x y z
N MET A 1 -15.10 -2.34 1.72
CA MET A 1 -14.19 -2.53 2.88
C MET A 1 -13.38 -3.83 2.89
N MET A 2 -13.99 -4.98 2.60
CA MET A 2 -13.29 -6.27 2.68
C MET A 2 -12.58 -6.69 1.38
N THR A 3 -13.01 -6.15 0.24
CA THR A 3 -12.39 -6.39 -1.07
C THR A 3 -11.00 -5.74 -1.13
N PRO A 4 -9.96 -6.47 -1.55
CA PRO A 4 -8.64 -5.90 -1.83
C PRO A 4 -8.71 -4.83 -2.93
N ILE A 5 -7.85 -3.81 -2.82
CA ILE A 5 -7.71 -2.79 -3.88
C ILE A 5 -7.23 -3.50 -5.16
N PRO A 6 -7.90 -3.37 -6.31
CA PRO A 6 -7.39 -3.93 -7.56
C PRO A 6 -5.99 -3.37 -7.85
N PRO A 7 -4.97 -4.21 -8.18
CA PRO A 7 -3.65 -3.70 -8.53
C PRO A 7 -3.66 -2.55 -9.55
N PRO A 8 -4.47 -2.58 -10.63
CA PRO A 8 -4.55 -1.47 -11.58
C PRO A 8 -4.85 -0.11 -10.94
N ALA A 9 -5.73 -0.06 -9.94
CA ALA A 9 -6.07 1.17 -9.25
C ALA A 9 -4.89 1.73 -8.44
N LEU A 10 -4.12 0.86 -7.79
CA LEU A 10 -2.94 1.28 -7.02
C LEU A 10 -1.84 1.82 -7.95
N PHE A 11 -1.57 1.11 -9.04
CA PHE A 11 -0.52 1.52 -9.97
C PHE A 11 -0.88 2.78 -10.78
N ARG A 12 -2.17 3.03 -11.05
CA ARG A 12 -2.61 4.31 -11.64
C ARG A 12 -2.24 5.50 -10.77
N LEU A 13 -2.40 5.40 -9.45
CA LEU A 13 -1.99 6.47 -8.54
C LEU A 13 -0.47 6.71 -8.60
N ILE A 14 0.33 5.65 -8.73
CA ILE A 14 1.79 5.74 -8.93
C ILE A 14 2.11 6.49 -10.22
N GLU A 15 1.38 6.22 -11.31
CA GLU A 15 1.52 6.93 -12.58
C GLU A 15 1.11 8.41 -12.49
N GLU A 16 0.08 8.71 -11.69
CA GLU A 16 -0.39 10.09 -11.40
C GLU A 16 0.57 10.88 -10.48
N GLY A 17 1.70 10.28 -10.08
CA GLY A 17 2.76 10.95 -9.33
C GLY A 17 2.73 10.70 -7.83
N TRP A 18 1.88 9.79 -7.34
CA TRP A 18 1.98 9.36 -5.94
C TRP A 18 3.27 8.55 -5.71
N PRO A 19 3.93 8.70 -4.55
CA PRO A 19 5.15 7.95 -4.25
C PRO A 19 4.90 6.44 -4.22
N ALA A 20 5.66 5.68 -5.03
CA ALA A 20 5.53 4.23 -5.12
C ALA A 20 5.84 3.55 -3.79
N ASP A 21 6.87 3.99 -3.08
CA ASP A 21 7.25 3.46 -1.77
C ASP A 21 6.06 3.54 -0.79
N MET A 22 5.42 4.70 -0.69
CA MET A 22 4.29 4.96 0.20
C MET A 22 3.11 4.06 -0.16
N LEU A 23 2.71 4.05 -1.44
CA LEU A 23 1.56 3.30 -1.93
C LEU A 23 1.75 1.79 -1.81
N LEU A 24 2.93 1.28 -2.12
CA LEU A 24 3.23 -0.15 -2.00
C LEU A 24 3.39 -0.55 -0.52
N GLN A 25 4.01 0.30 0.31
CA GLN A 25 4.15 0.02 1.74
C GLN A 25 2.78 -0.10 2.42
N ILE A 26 1.81 0.75 2.09
CA ILE A 26 0.46 0.70 2.69
C ILE A 26 -0.47 -0.27 1.95
N GLY A 27 -0.41 -0.32 0.63
CA GLY A 27 -1.39 -0.97 -0.22
C GLY A 27 -1.09 -2.43 -0.55
N VAL A 28 0.13 -2.92 -0.31
CA VAL A 28 0.56 -4.27 -0.76
C VAL A 28 0.99 -5.16 0.40
N GLN A 29 0.45 -6.37 0.46
CA GLN A 29 0.85 -7.45 1.38
C GLN A 29 2.10 -8.18 0.90
N SER A 30 2.24 -8.43 -0.41
CA SER A 30 3.44 -9.03 -1.00
C SER A 30 3.58 -8.72 -2.49
N ILE A 31 4.81 -8.80 -2.99
CA ILE A 31 5.16 -8.73 -4.41
C ILE A 31 6.05 -9.94 -4.73
N ASN A 32 5.62 -10.80 -5.65
CA ASN A 32 6.33 -12.04 -6.03
C ASN A 32 6.85 -12.86 -4.84
N GLY A 33 6.03 -13.00 -3.79
CA GLY A 33 6.36 -13.76 -2.58
C GLY A 33 7.14 -12.98 -1.52
N ILE A 34 7.71 -11.81 -1.84
CA ILE A 34 8.38 -10.94 -0.89
C ILE A 34 7.33 -10.25 -0.03
N SER A 35 7.28 -10.59 1.25
CA SER A 35 6.22 -10.19 2.16
C SER A 35 6.49 -8.82 2.79
N ASN A 36 5.47 -7.98 2.78
CA ASN A 36 5.42 -6.76 3.57
C ASN A 36 5.01 -7.07 5.02
N ARG A 37 5.18 -6.09 5.90
CA ARG A 37 4.76 -6.16 7.30
C ARG A 37 3.26 -6.41 7.42
N LYS A 38 2.87 -7.06 8.52
CA LYS A 38 1.47 -7.24 8.92
C LYS A 38 1.24 -6.52 10.23
N GLY A 39 0.13 -5.81 10.32
CA GLY A 39 -0.33 -5.19 11.55
C GLY A 39 -1.29 -6.09 12.34
N GLY A 40 -1.88 -5.53 13.40
CA GLY A 40 -2.77 -6.23 14.31
C GLY A 40 -2.04 -7.00 15.42
N ALA A 41 -2.83 -7.70 16.24
CA ALA A 41 -2.33 -8.53 17.34
C ALA A 41 -1.37 -9.66 16.91
N ARG A 42 -1.43 -10.06 15.63
CA ARG A 42 -0.53 -11.04 15.01
C ARG A 42 0.43 -10.34 14.05
N GLY A 43 0.99 -9.22 14.50
CA GLY A 43 1.94 -8.43 13.73
C GLY A 43 3.14 -9.27 13.27
N ARG A 44 3.70 -8.90 12.13
CA ARG A 44 4.89 -9.53 11.56
C ARG A 44 5.73 -8.47 10.86
N ALA A 45 7.04 -8.51 11.07
CA ALA A 45 7.98 -7.69 10.31
C ALA A 45 7.90 -8.00 8.81
N ALA A 46 8.25 -7.03 7.98
CA ALA A 46 8.46 -7.27 6.56
C ALA A 46 9.67 -8.18 6.35
N ASP A 47 9.70 -8.89 5.22
CA ASP A 47 10.93 -9.54 4.77
C ASP A 47 11.98 -8.44 4.49
N SER A 48 13.26 -8.70 4.77
CA SER A 48 14.33 -7.70 4.60
C SER A 48 14.40 -7.17 3.17
N ASP A 49 14.16 -8.04 2.19
CA ASP A 49 14.15 -7.69 0.76
C ASP A 49 13.02 -6.72 0.40
N PHE A 50 11.94 -6.65 1.17
CA PHE A 50 10.80 -5.78 0.84
C PHE A 50 11.18 -4.30 0.92
N GLY A 51 11.91 -3.88 1.96
CA GLY A 51 12.35 -2.49 2.09
C GLY A 51 13.36 -2.09 1.03
N VAL A 52 14.26 -3.02 0.68
CA VAL A 52 15.23 -2.84 -0.42
C VAL A 52 14.50 -2.69 -1.76
N LEU A 53 13.51 -3.54 -2.01
CA LEU A 53 12.68 -3.49 -3.21
C LEU A 53 11.93 -2.16 -3.33
N LEU A 54 11.28 -1.70 -2.26
CA LEU A 54 10.54 -0.44 -2.26
C LEU A 54 11.45 0.76 -2.59
N ALA A 55 12.60 0.86 -1.94
CA ALA A 55 13.53 1.96 -2.17
C ALA A 55 14.08 1.95 -3.60
N ALA A 56 14.34 0.78 -4.18
CA ALA A 56 14.75 0.67 -5.58
C ALA A 56 13.62 1.06 -6.54
N LEU A 57 12.38 0.60 -6.29
CA LEU A 57 11.22 0.99 -7.11
C LEU A 57 10.96 2.50 -7.06
N GLU A 58 11.11 3.14 -5.90
CA GLU A 58 10.99 4.59 -5.74
C GLU A 58 12.03 5.33 -6.58
N ARG A 59 13.31 4.94 -6.51
CA ARG A 59 14.38 5.55 -7.31
C ARG A 59 14.18 5.34 -8.81
N LEU A 60 13.70 4.16 -9.23
CA LEU A 60 13.35 3.90 -10.62
C LEU A 60 12.16 4.74 -11.09
N GLN A 61 11.14 4.93 -10.25
CA GLN A 61 10.00 5.82 -10.52
C GLN A 61 10.49 7.26 -10.68
N ALA A 62 11.26 7.78 -9.73
CA ALA A 62 11.80 9.14 -9.75
C ALA A 62 12.70 9.41 -10.96
N SER A 63 13.33 8.36 -11.51
CA SER A 63 14.17 8.43 -12.70
C SER A 63 13.40 8.28 -14.03
N GLY A 64 12.08 8.11 -13.99
CA GLY A 64 11.24 7.92 -15.18
C GLY A 64 11.46 6.59 -15.90
N VAL A 65 12.05 5.60 -15.22
CA VAL A 65 12.37 4.28 -15.80
C VAL A 65 11.15 3.36 -15.79
N LEU A 66 10.26 3.56 -14.83
CA LEU A 66 9.00 2.83 -14.71
C LEU A 66 7.89 3.57 -15.46
N GLY A 67 7.22 2.86 -16.36
CA GLY A 67 5.99 3.30 -16.99
C GLY A 67 4.87 2.32 -16.67
N LEU A 68 3.63 2.80 -16.68
CA LEU A 68 2.45 1.95 -16.59
C LEU A 68 1.70 1.99 -17.92
N ARG A 69 1.13 0.85 -18.30
CA ARG A 69 0.22 0.77 -19.43
C ARG A 69 -0.99 -0.07 -19.04
N VAL A 70 -2.17 0.49 -19.18
CA VAL A 70 -3.43 -0.25 -19.02
C VAL A 70 -3.77 -0.88 -20.36
N GLU A 71 -3.96 -2.19 -20.38
CA GLU A 71 -4.47 -2.91 -21.55
C GLU A 71 -5.85 -3.47 -21.26
N LEU A 72 -6.83 -3.18 -22.11
CA LEU A 72 -8.10 -3.89 -22.06
C LEU A 72 -7.91 -5.30 -22.65
N SER A 73 -8.16 -6.31 -21.83
CA SER A 73 -8.24 -7.69 -22.31
C SER A 73 -9.36 -7.80 -23.35
N LYS A 74 -9.03 -8.24 -24.56
CA LYS A 74 -10.01 -8.42 -25.65
C LYS A 74 -11.06 -9.48 -25.33
N ASP A 75 -10.71 -10.49 -24.53
CA ASP A 75 -11.59 -11.62 -24.20
C ASP A 75 -12.45 -11.36 -22.97
N THR A 76 -11.88 -10.78 -21.91
CA THR A 76 -12.57 -10.63 -20.62
C THR A 76 -13.15 -9.23 -20.40
N LYS A 77 -12.82 -8.26 -21.27
CA LYS A 77 -13.08 -6.82 -21.08
C LYS A 77 -12.58 -6.27 -19.73
N GLN A 78 -11.66 -6.97 -19.08
CA GLN A 78 -11.03 -6.51 -17.85
C GLN A 78 -9.78 -5.70 -18.17
N GLU A 79 -9.56 -4.64 -17.39
CA GLU A 79 -8.32 -3.86 -17.40
C GLU A 79 -7.18 -4.71 -16.84
N GLY A 80 -6.23 -5.07 -17.70
CA GLY A 80 -4.92 -5.58 -17.32
C GLY A 80 -3.94 -4.43 -17.12
N THR A 81 -2.98 -4.62 -16.24
CA THR A 81 -1.91 -3.65 -16.01
C THR A 81 -0.59 -4.23 -16.48
N ILE A 82 0.11 -3.49 -17.32
CA ILE A 82 1.45 -3.80 -17.79
C ILE A 82 2.40 -2.79 -17.15
N LEU A 83 3.35 -3.28 -16.38
CA LEU A 83 4.47 -2.48 -15.92
C LEU A 83 5.54 -2.50 -17.01
N VAL A 84 5.98 -1.33 -17.44
CA VAL A 84 7.06 -1.15 -18.40
C VAL A 84 8.30 -0.71 -17.65
N ILE A 85 9.41 -1.44 -17.82
CA ILE A 85 10.72 -1.08 -17.28
C ILE A 85 11.62 -0.74 -18.45
N SER A 86 11.97 0.53 -18.60
CA SER A 86 12.84 0.99 -19.69
C SER A 86 14.19 0.28 -19.69
N GLN A 87 14.67 -0.06 -20.89
CA GLN A 87 15.99 -0.65 -21.15
C GLN A 87 17.00 0.37 -21.68
N THR A 88 16.67 1.66 -21.70
CA THR A 88 17.62 2.70 -22.11
C THR A 88 18.86 2.68 -21.21
N ALA A 89 19.97 3.25 -21.69
CA ALA A 89 21.15 3.45 -20.87
C ALA A 89 20.82 4.38 -19.70
N LEU A 90 21.24 4.00 -18.49
CA LEU A 90 20.96 4.70 -17.25
C LEU A 90 22.27 5.02 -16.52
N PRO A 91 22.28 6.02 -15.62
CA PRO A 91 23.36 6.17 -14.65
C PRO A 91 23.57 4.86 -13.87
N ALA A 92 24.81 4.58 -13.49
CA ALA A 92 25.20 3.29 -12.89
C ALA A 92 24.37 2.92 -11.64
N GLU A 93 23.97 3.91 -10.84
CA GLU A 93 23.13 3.70 -9.65
C GLU A 93 21.71 3.23 -10.01
N VAL A 94 21.06 3.91 -10.96
CA VAL A 94 19.71 3.57 -11.44
C VAL A 94 19.73 2.22 -12.17
N GLU A 95 20.81 1.92 -12.87
CA GLU A 95 21.02 0.59 -13.48
C GLU A 95 21.11 -0.52 -12.42
N ALA A 96 21.84 -0.27 -11.33
CA ALA A 96 21.94 -1.22 -10.23
C ALA A 96 20.56 -1.50 -9.60
N ASP A 97 19.73 -0.47 -9.42
CA ASP A 97 18.34 -0.62 -8.96
C ASP A 97 17.49 -1.43 -9.95
N ARG A 98 17.64 -1.18 -11.25
CA ARG A 98 16.93 -1.93 -12.30
C ARG A 98 17.27 -3.42 -12.24
N LEU A 99 18.56 -3.74 -12.08
CA LEU A 99 19.04 -5.12 -11.96
C LEU A 99 18.58 -5.77 -10.64
N LEU A 100 18.60 -5.00 -9.54
CA LEU A 100 18.12 -5.45 -8.23
C LEU A 100 16.65 -5.83 -8.27
N VAL A 101 15.79 -4.96 -8.78
CA VAL A 101 14.34 -5.20 -8.91
C VAL A 101 14.09 -6.44 -9.75
N ARG A 102 14.77 -6.58 -10.90
CA ARG A 102 14.63 -7.76 -11.77
C ARG A 102 15.04 -9.04 -11.06
N LYS A 103 16.16 -9.01 -10.35
CA LYS A 103 16.66 -10.16 -9.60
C LYS A 103 15.70 -10.58 -8.48
N GLN A 104 15.28 -9.63 -7.64
CA GLN A 104 14.41 -9.92 -6.49
C GLN A 104 13.03 -10.41 -6.94
N LEU A 105 12.49 -9.85 -8.01
CA LEU A 105 11.20 -10.26 -8.54
C LEU A 105 11.28 -11.47 -9.49
N GLY A 106 12.47 -12.02 -9.77
CA GLY A 106 12.64 -13.14 -10.69
C GLY A 106 12.23 -12.84 -12.13
N LEU A 107 12.43 -11.59 -12.57
CA LEU A 107 12.00 -11.09 -13.88
C LEU A 107 13.07 -11.35 -14.94
N ARG A 108 12.61 -11.73 -16.13
CA ARG A 108 13.49 -11.97 -17.28
C ARG A 108 14.21 -10.67 -17.71
N PRO A 109 15.56 -10.64 -17.79
CA PRO A 109 16.32 -9.40 -18.04
C PRO A 109 15.99 -8.66 -19.34
N GLU A 110 15.72 -9.41 -20.40
CA GLU A 110 15.48 -8.90 -21.76
C GLU A 110 14.05 -8.38 -21.99
N LEU A 111 13.12 -8.66 -21.08
CA LEU A 111 11.76 -8.15 -21.20
C LEU A 111 11.65 -6.70 -20.73
N LYS A 112 10.89 -5.91 -21.48
CA LYS A 112 10.53 -4.53 -21.12
C LYS A 112 9.18 -4.44 -20.44
N GLU A 113 8.30 -5.39 -20.72
CA GLU A 113 6.90 -5.37 -20.31
C GLU A 113 6.61 -6.56 -19.41
N PHE A 114 5.95 -6.29 -18.29
CA PHE A 114 5.60 -7.28 -17.29
C PHE A 114 4.13 -7.18 -16.96
N LYS A 115 3.41 -8.30 -17.04
CA LYS A 115 2.01 -8.33 -16.67
C LYS A 115 1.88 -8.28 -15.16
N VAL A 116 1.16 -7.29 -14.65
CA VAL A 116 0.81 -7.19 -13.24
C VAL A 116 -0.51 -7.92 -13.00
N VAL A 117 -0.50 -8.86 -12.06
CA VAL A 117 -1.67 -9.66 -11.69
C VAL A 117 -1.91 -9.63 -10.20
N TYR A 118 -3.16 -9.83 -9.78
CA TYR A 118 -3.46 -10.03 -8.37
C TYR A 118 -3.04 -11.44 -7.95
N GLY A 119 -2.14 -11.56 -6.97
CA GLY A 119 -1.64 -12.84 -6.49
C GLY A 119 -0.45 -12.71 -5.55
N ALA A 120 -0.17 -13.74 -4.76
CA ALA A 120 0.93 -13.72 -3.80
C ALA A 120 2.30 -14.09 -4.41
N VAL A 121 2.30 -14.94 -5.43
CA VAL A 121 3.50 -15.49 -6.08
C VAL A 121 3.31 -15.44 -7.59
N ALA A 122 4.36 -15.10 -8.33
CA ALA A 122 4.34 -15.13 -9.78
C ALA A 122 4.52 -16.56 -10.31
N GLU A 123 3.72 -16.94 -11.30
CA GLU A 123 3.86 -18.24 -11.97
C GLU A 123 4.94 -18.24 -13.06
N LYS A 124 5.33 -17.06 -13.54
CA LYS A 124 6.23 -16.86 -14.69
C LYS A 124 7.13 -15.64 -14.48
N ASP A 125 8.22 -15.61 -15.23
CA ASP A 125 9.26 -14.56 -15.20
C ASP A 125 8.91 -13.31 -16.04
N ASP A 126 7.74 -13.29 -16.69
CA ASP A 126 7.13 -12.15 -17.38
C ASP A 126 5.93 -11.56 -16.60
N VAL A 127 5.72 -12.03 -15.36
CA VAL A 127 4.58 -11.66 -14.50
C VAL A 127 5.05 -11.10 -13.16
N ILE A 128 4.40 -10.02 -12.72
CA ILE A 128 4.52 -9.49 -11.36
C ILE A 128 3.19 -9.76 -10.65
N ALA A 129 3.21 -10.68 -9.69
CA ALA A 129 2.10 -10.96 -8.81
C ALA A 129 2.13 -10.00 -7.60
N VAL A 130 1.06 -9.23 -7.45
CA VAL A 130 0.90 -8.26 -6.36
C VAL A 130 -0.32 -8.63 -5.54
N GLN A 131 -0.11 -8.94 -4.26
CA GLN A 131 -1.21 -9.16 -3.33
C GLN A 131 -1.50 -7.85 -2.62
N THR A 132 -2.55 -7.16 -3.01
CA THR A 132 -2.96 -5.89 -2.39
C THR A 132 -3.71 -6.10 -1.07
N ARG A 133 -3.84 -5.03 -0.29
CA ARG A 133 -4.64 -4.96 0.93
C ARG A 133 -6.05 -4.47 0.61
N SER A 134 -7.02 -4.91 1.41
CA SER A 134 -8.33 -4.27 1.51
C SER A 134 -8.29 -3.04 2.43
N GLY A 135 -9.31 -2.19 2.36
CA GLY A 135 -9.45 -1.06 3.28
C GLY A 135 -9.39 -1.48 4.76
N PHE A 136 -10.04 -2.59 5.11
CA PHE A 136 -9.96 -3.16 6.46
C PHE A 136 -8.54 -3.58 6.85
N GLN A 137 -7.78 -4.20 5.94
CA GLN A 137 -6.39 -4.58 6.22
C GLN A 137 -5.47 -3.37 6.35
N ILE A 138 -5.71 -2.31 5.58
CA ILE A 138 -5.01 -1.03 5.73
C ILE A 138 -5.31 -0.42 7.10
N MET A 139 -6.57 -0.37 7.52
CA MET A 139 -6.94 0.14 8.85
C MET A 139 -6.26 -0.66 9.98
N ASN A 140 -6.25 -1.99 9.89
CA ASN A 140 -5.54 -2.83 10.88
C ASN A 140 -4.04 -2.56 10.90
N LEU A 141 -3.44 -2.31 9.74
CA LEU A 141 -2.03 -1.97 9.64
C LEU A 141 -1.73 -0.62 10.30
N LEU A 142 -2.46 0.42 9.91
CA LEU A 142 -2.30 1.77 10.48
C LEU A 142 -2.59 1.82 11.98
N GLY A 143 -3.54 1.00 12.47
CA GLY A 143 -3.84 0.87 13.88
C GLY A 143 -2.63 0.43 14.73
N THR A 144 -1.63 -0.24 14.14
CA THR A 144 -0.40 -0.59 14.87
C THR A 144 0.54 0.58 15.11
N ASN A 145 0.33 1.71 14.43
CA ASN A 145 1.12 2.92 14.60
C ASN A 145 0.45 3.96 15.52
N VAL A 146 -0.64 3.57 16.19
CA VAL A 146 -1.27 4.39 17.23
C VAL A 146 -0.50 4.22 18.52
N GLU A 147 -0.10 5.33 19.13
CA GLU A 147 0.44 5.33 20.49
C GLU A 147 -0.60 4.77 21.46
N VAL A 148 -0.17 3.78 22.25
CA VAL A 148 -1.03 3.11 23.20
C VAL A 148 -0.64 3.54 24.61
N PRO A 149 -1.56 4.18 25.36
CA PRO A 149 -1.35 4.43 26.78
C PRO A 149 -1.07 3.15 27.57
N SER A 150 -0.08 3.17 28.45
CA SER A 150 0.30 2.00 29.25
C SER A 150 -0.84 1.45 30.11
N GLU A 151 -1.71 2.33 30.62
CA GLU A 151 -2.94 1.95 31.34
C GLU A 151 -3.87 1.08 30.49
N HIS A 152 -3.97 1.34 29.19
CA HIS A 152 -4.79 0.52 28.28
C HIS A 152 -4.22 -0.88 28.06
N ILE A 153 -2.89 -1.04 28.14
CA ILE A 153 -2.24 -2.36 28.07
C ILE A 153 -2.46 -3.11 29.39
N ALA A 154 -2.24 -2.44 30.52
CA ALA A 154 -2.40 -3.04 31.85
C ALA A 154 -3.83 -3.52 32.11
N GLU A 155 -4.82 -2.78 31.64
CA GLU A 155 -6.23 -3.13 31.74
C GLU A 155 -6.73 -4.08 30.63
N GLN A 156 -5.83 -4.60 29.78
CA GLN A 156 -6.17 -5.50 28.67
C GLN A 156 -7.18 -4.91 27.66
N ARG A 157 -7.21 -3.58 27.51
CA ARG A 157 -8.06 -2.89 26.52
C ARG A 157 -7.50 -3.00 25.10
N THR A 158 -6.19 -3.26 24.98
CA THR A 158 -5.51 -3.52 23.71
C THR A 158 -4.29 -4.42 23.94
N TYR A 159 -3.81 -5.03 22.86
CA TYR A 159 -2.55 -5.77 22.87
C TYR A 159 -1.36 -4.80 22.92
N PRO A 160 -0.21 -5.21 23.50
CA PRO A 160 1.01 -4.42 23.43
C PRO A 160 1.45 -4.24 21.97
N PRO A 161 2.05 -3.09 21.60
CA PRO A 161 2.59 -2.87 20.27
C PRO A 161 3.55 -3.99 19.85
N PHE A 162 3.46 -4.44 18.60
CA PHE A 162 4.41 -5.39 18.04
C PHE A 162 5.81 -4.76 18.02
N GLN A 163 6.77 -5.46 18.60
CA GLN A 163 8.18 -5.07 18.54
C GLN A 163 8.83 -5.78 17.35
N GLU A 164 9.38 -5.00 16.42
CA GLU A 164 10.15 -5.59 15.32
C GLU A 164 11.40 -6.29 15.90
N PRO A 165 11.76 -7.48 15.39
CA PRO A 165 12.95 -8.19 15.84
C PRO A 165 14.21 -7.33 15.68
N GLU A 166 15.16 -7.46 16.62
CA GLU A 166 16.47 -6.83 16.49
C GLU A 166 17.16 -7.29 15.18
N GLY A 167 17.69 -6.34 14.42
CA GLY A 167 18.32 -6.60 13.12
C GLY A 167 17.36 -6.72 11.93
N ALA A 168 16.05 -6.62 12.15
CA ALA A 168 15.11 -6.45 11.03
C ALA A 168 15.40 -5.12 10.32
N GLN A 169 15.37 -5.13 8.99
CA GLN A 169 15.46 -3.89 8.21
C GLN A 169 14.17 -3.11 8.41
N ALA A 170 14.17 -2.21 9.39
CA ALA A 170 12.99 -1.50 9.81
C ALA A 170 12.51 -0.58 8.70
N LEU A 171 11.34 -0.90 8.15
CA LEU A 171 10.62 0.03 7.30
C LEU A 171 10.18 1.24 8.16
N PRO A 172 10.22 2.46 7.64
CA PRO A 172 9.75 3.64 8.36
C PRO A 172 8.27 3.47 8.78
N PRO A 173 7.84 4.00 9.94
CA PRO A 173 6.43 3.94 10.34
C PRO A 173 5.56 4.59 9.25
N LEU A 174 4.38 4.02 9.02
CA LEU A 174 3.47 4.52 7.99
C LEU A 174 2.90 5.87 8.41
N ILE A 175 2.31 5.90 9.59
CA ILE A 175 1.69 7.07 10.21
C ILE A 175 2.19 7.17 11.64
N ARG A 176 2.11 8.34 12.25
CA ARG A 176 2.29 8.53 13.70
C ARG A 176 1.02 9.16 14.25
N ILE A 177 0.34 8.42 15.13
CA ILE A 177 -0.85 8.90 15.82
C ILE A 177 -0.51 8.94 17.29
N HIS A 178 -0.46 10.14 17.84
CA HIS A 178 -0.13 10.40 19.23
C HIS A 178 -1.34 10.16 20.14
N ALA A 179 -1.08 9.90 21.43
CA ALA A 179 -2.14 9.69 22.42
C ALA A 179 -1.86 10.47 23.72
N GLU A 180 -2.68 11.48 24.02
CA GLU A 180 -2.55 12.31 25.22
C GLU A 180 -3.89 12.62 25.88
N LYS A 181 -3.92 12.94 27.19
CA LYS A 181 -5.17 13.28 27.91
C LYS A 181 -5.70 14.69 27.54
N SER A 182 -4.83 15.56 27.05
CA SER A 182 -5.16 16.91 26.55
C SER A 182 -4.85 17.02 25.06
N LEU A 183 -5.63 17.83 24.33
CA LEU A 183 -5.39 18.07 22.92
C LEU A 183 -4.41 19.24 22.71
N PRO A 184 -3.31 19.06 21.95
CA PRO A 184 -2.44 20.16 21.53
C PRO A 184 -3.15 21.15 20.57
N SER A 185 -2.61 22.37 20.42
CA SER A 185 -3.20 23.38 19.53
C SER A 185 -2.98 23.11 18.04
N ASP A 186 -1.83 22.55 17.69
CA ASP A 186 -1.35 22.46 16.30
C ASP A 186 -1.49 21.02 15.78
N VAL A 187 -2.74 20.56 15.65
CA VAL A 187 -3.06 19.21 15.16
C VAL A 187 -3.73 19.26 13.79
N PHE A 188 -3.36 18.32 12.91
CA PHE A 188 -4.00 18.19 11.60
C PHE A 188 -5.38 17.53 11.70
N ALA A 189 -5.44 16.42 12.42
CA ALA A 189 -6.65 15.67 12.66
C ALA A 189 -6.59 15.12 14.09
N ALA A 190 -7.73 15.12 14.78
CA ALA A 190 -7.83 14.61 16.13
C ALA A 190 -9.20 14.00 16.40
N VAL A 191 -9.21 12.98 17.27
CA VAL A 191 -10.42 12.35 17.76
C VAL A 191 -10.29 12.09 19.26
N LYS A 192 -11.34 12.44 20.02
CA LYS A 192 -11.44 12.05 21.42
C LYS A 192 -12.03 10.65 21.50
N TYR A 193 -11.34 9.77 22.20
CA TYR A 193 -11.85 8.44 22.51
C TYR A 193 -11.56 8.11 23.97
N ARG A 194 -12.62 7.99 24.76
CA ARG A 194 -12.57 7.90 26.23
C ARG A 194 -11.84 9.12 26.82
N ASP A 195 -10.82 8.88 27.62
CA ASP A 195 -10.05 9.90 28.35
C ASP A 195 -8.81 10.39 27.58
N TYR A 196 -8.67 9.98 26.31
CA TYR A 196 -7.54 10.33 25.45
C TYR A 196 -7.98 11.03 24.17
N TRP A 197 -7.12 11.91 23.71
CA TRP A 197 -7.08 12.47 22.38
C TRP A 197 -6.05 11.71 21.56
N TYR A 198 -6.50 11.24 20.40
CA TYR A 198 -5.66 10.63 19.38
C TYR A 198 -5.50 11.62 18.23
N TRP A 199 -4.27 11.96 17.87
CA TRP A 199 -4.03 13.08 16.96
C TRP A 199 -2.81 12.88 16.05
N ILE A 200 -2.83 13.57 14.91
CA ILE A 200 -1.73 13.66 13.95
C ILE A 200 -1.18 15.09 14.02
N ASP A 201 0.14 15.22 14.16
CA ASP A 201 0.84 16.52 14.16
C ASP A 201 0.66 17.21 12.80
N ASP A 202 0.31 18.50 12.78
CA ASP A 202 0.20 19.24 11.52
C ASP A 202 1.53 19.43 10.79
N ARG A 203 2.66 19.18 11.45
CA ARG A 203 3.99 19.27 10.86
C ARG A 203 4.43 17.93 10.24
N ASP A 204 3.68 16.85 10.45
CA ASP A 204 3.98 15.52 9.92
C ASP A 204 3.37 15.31 8.53
N PHE A 205 4.08 15.76 7.50
CA PHE A 205 3.66 15.60 6.10
C PHE A 205 3.42 14.14 5.70
N ARG A 206 4.24 13.21 6.20
CA ARG A 206 4.13 11.78 5.86
C ARG A 206 2.84 11.19 6.41
N SER A 207 2.53 11.48 7.68
CA SER A 207 1.28 11.05 8.31
C SER A 207 0.06 11.67 7.63
N LYS A 208 0.11 12.95 7.25
CA LYS A 208 -0.95 13.62 6.49
C LYS A 208 -1.19 12.97 5.12
N ALA A 209 -0.13 12.62 4.39
CA ALA A 209 -0.25 11.95 3.10
C ALA A 209 -0.90 10.57 3.24
N ILE A 210 -0.47 9.76 4.21
CA ILE A 210 -1.03 8.44 4.49
C ILE A 210 -2.49 8.52 4.94
N PHE A 211 -2.82 9.48 5.81
CA PHE A 211 -4.20 9.71 6.24
C PHE A 211 -5.10 10.13 5.07
N THR A 212 -4.61 11.01 4.19
CA THR A 212 -5.33 11.44 2.99
C THR A 212 -5.55 10.28 2.02
N PHE A 213 -4.52 9.46 1.80
CA PHE A 213 -4.63 8.25 0.99
C PHE A 213 -5.68 7.27 1.56
N LEU A 214 -5.71 7.08 2.88
CA LEU A 214 -6.74 6.28 3.54
C LEU A 214 -8.14 6.82 3.21
N MET A 215 -8.36 8.14 3.32
CA MET A 215 -9.64 8.75 2.99
C MET A 215 -10.04 8.49 1.53
N ILE A 216 -9.11 8.68 0.58
CA ILE A 216 -9.36 8.43 -0.86
C ILE A 216 -9.78 6.98 -1.10
N ILE A 217 -9.05 6.01 -0.56
CA ILE A 217 -9.38 4.58 -0.74
C ILE A 217 -10.71 4.22 -0.06
N MET A 218 -11.02 4.82 1.09
CA MET A 218 -12.30 4.61 1.77
C MET A 218 -13.46 5.11 0.91
N THR A 219 -13.36 6.32 0.35
CA THR A 219 -14.37 6.87 -0.56
C THR A 219 -14.49 6.03 -1.85
N LEU A 220 -13.38 5.56 -2.42
CA LEU A 220 -13.42 4.68 -3.60
C LEU A 220 -14.10 3.35 -3.29
N ALA A 221 -13.88 2.78 -2.11
CA ALA A 221 -14.45 1.51 -1.69
C ALA A 221 -15.93 1.59 -1.29
N GLU A 222 -16.47 2.78 -1.05
CA GLU A 222 -17.90 3.04 -0.83
C GLU A 222 -18.69 3.13 -2.14
N ASN A 223 -18.05 3.59 -3.22
CA ASN A 223 -18.69 3.81 -4.53
C ASN A 223 -18.87 2.54 -5.38
N ASP A 224 -18.51 1.36 -4.86
CA ASP A 224 -18.64 0.07 -5.56
C ASP A 224 -20.04 -0.58 -5.37
N GLU A 225 -20.99 0.15 -4.74
CA GLU A 225 -22.40 -0.16 -4.89
C GLU A 225 -22.80 0.08 -6.34
N LYS A 226 -22.76 -0.99 -7.14
CA LYS A 226 -23.41 -1.05 -8.46
C LYS A 226 -24.79 -0.42 -8.33
N VAL A 227 -24.96 0.78 -8.91
CA VAL A 227 -26.27 1.39 -9.14
C VAL A 227 -27.12 0.31 -9.81
N GLN A 228 -28.07 -0.26 -9.07
CA GLN A 228 -29.03 -1.19 -9.68
C GLN A 228 -29.73 -0.39 -10.77
N PRO A 229 -29.72 -0.85 -12.04
CA PRO A 229 -30.48 -0.17 -13.07
C PRO A 229 -31.94 -0.07 -12.63
N PRO A 230 -32.63 1.06 -12.87
CA PRO A 230 -33.99 1.24 -12.41
C PRO A 230 -34.87 0.11 -12.95
N ILE A 231 -35.50 -0.64 -12.05
CA ILE A 231 -36.47 -1.66 -12.42
C ILE A 231 -37.74 -0.94 -12.85
N VAL A 232 -37.96 -0.87 -14.16
CA VAL A 232 -39.22 -0.39 -14.74
C VAL A 232 -40.21 -1.56 -14.71
N THR A 233 -41.08 -1.61 -13.71
CA THR A 233 -42.25 -2.48 -13.71
C THR A 233 -43.38 -1.82 -14.49
N ILE A 234 -43.57 -2.24 -15.74
CA ILE A 234 -44.79 -1.91 -16.49
C ILE A 234 -45.92 -2.79 -15.95
N GLN A 235 -46.96 -2.17 -15.37
CA GLN A 235 -48.20 -2.87 -15.05
C GLN A 235 -48.96 -3.12 -16.35
N GLY A 236 -49.16 -4.39 -16.70
CA GLY A 236 -49.99 -4.78 -17.83
C GLY A 236 -51.47 -4.58 -17.48
N ASN A 237 -52.18 -3.81 -18.30
CA ASN A 237 -53.65 -3.79 -18.36
C ASN A 237 -54.14 -4.86 -19.32
#